data_AF-A0AAW5MV78-F1
#
_entry.id   AF-A0AAW5MV78-F1
#
_cell.length_a   1.000
_cell.length_b   1.000
_cell.length_c   1.000
_cell.angle_alpha   90.00
_cell.angle_beta   90.00
_cell.angle_gamma   90.00
#
_symmetry.space_group_name_H-M   'P 1'
#
loop_
_entity.id
_entity.type
_entity.pdbx_description
1 polymer ?
#
loop_
_entity_poly.entity_id
_entity_poly.type
_entity_poly.pdbx_seq_one_letter_code
_entity_poly.pdbx_strand_id
1 'polypeptide(L)' 'ELFEIPLLDLLFEAQQVHRQHFDPRQVLVSTLLSIKTGACPEDCKYCPQSSRYKTGLEAERLMEVEQVLESARKAKA' A
#
# COMPACT_ATOMS: atom_id res chain seq x y z
N GLU A 1 -24.99 9.02 3.69
CA GLU A 1 -25.16 9.90 2.52
C GLU A 1 -24.24 9.60 1.34
N LEU A 2 -22.92 9.85 1.31
CA LEU A 2 -22.09 9.53 0.11
C LEU A 2 -22.22 8.06 -0.35
N PHE A 3 -22.22 7.12 0.59
CA PHE A 3 -22.37 5.68 0.32
C PHE A 3 -23.77 5.26 -0.17
N GLU A 4 -24.73 6.18 -0.19
CA GLU A 4 -26.12 5.93 -0.61
C GLU A 4 -26.44 6.58 -1.98
N ILE A 5 -25.53 7.40 -2.51
CA ILE A 5 -25.67 8.02 -3.84
C ILE A 5 -25.61 6.93 -4.93
N PRO A 6 -26.40 7.03 -6.01
CA PRO A 6 -26.25 6.15 -7.17
C PRO A 6 -24.80 6.14 -7.66
N LEU A 7 -24.23 4.95 -7.81
CA LEU A 7 -22.79 4.79 -8.05
C LEU A 7 -22.27 5.64 -9.22
N LEU A 8 -23.04 5.76 -10.31
CA LEU A 8 -22.63 6.53 -11.49
C LEU A 8 -22.59 8.03 -11.22
N ASP A 9 -23.51 8.56 -10.41
CA ASP A 9 -23.54 9.97 -10.01
C ASP A 9 -22.36 10.26 -9.08
N LEU A 10 -22.10 9.38 -8.11
CA LEU A 10 -20.95 9.48 -7.20
C LEU A 10 -19.61 9.45 -7.97
N LEU A 11 -19.48 8.58 -8.97
CA LEU A 11 -18.28 8.52 -9.81
C LEU A 11 -18.10 9.79 -10.64
N PHE A 12 -19.19 10.39 -11.12
CA PHE A 12 -19.13 11.64 -11.86
C PHE A 12 -18.67 12.80 -10.97
N GLU A 13 -19.28 12.95 -9.78
CA GLU A 13 -18.87 13.95 -8.80
C GLU A 13 -17.39 13.77 -8.37
N ALA A 14 -16.97 12.52 -8.14
CA ALA A 14 -15.57 12.22 -7.80
C ALA A 14 -14.60 12.67 -8.90
N GLN A 15 -14.94 12.45 -10.17
CA GLN A 15 -14.11 12.91 -11.30
C GLN A 15 -14.09 14.44 -11.42
N GLN A 16 -15.22 15.12 -11.15
CA GLN A 16 -15.28 16.57 -11.15
C GLN A 16 -14.35 17.16 -10.09
N VAL A 17 -14.44 16.67 -8.85
CA VAL A 17 -13.55 17.11 -7.75
C VAL A 17 -12.09 16.79 -8.08
N HIS A 18 -11.79 15.60 -8.60
CA HIS A 18 -10.42 15.24 -8.97
C HIS A 18 -9.82 16.19 -10.02
N ARG A 19 -10.55 16.51 -11.08
CA ARG A 19 -10.10 17.41 -12.17
C ARG A 19 -9.95 18.86 -11.75
N GLN A 20 -10.63 19.30 -10.68
CA GLN A 20 -10.46 20.65 -10.13
C GLN A 20 -9.14 20.81 -9.36
N HIS A 21 -8.58 19.72 -8.83
CA HIS A 21 -7.44 19.78 -7.91
C HIS A 21 -6.18 19.06 -8.42
N PHE A 22 -6.28 18.17 -9.40
CA PHE A 22 -5.19 17.35 -9.93
C PHE A 22 -5.18 17.31 -11.47
N ASP A 23 -4.01 17.10 -12.08
CA ASP A 23 -3.94 16.76 -13.50
C ASP A 23 -4.53 15.36 -13.70
N PRO A 24 -5.66 15.21 -14.43
CA PRO A 24 -6.34 13.93 -14.59
C PRO A 24 -5.55 12.88 -15.38
N ARG A 25 -4.42 13.27 -15.99
CA ARG A 25 -3.52 12.37 -16.72
C ARG A 25 -2.25 12.07 -15.95
N GLN A 26 -2.03 12.70 -14.79
CA GLN A 26 -0.85 12.47 -13.96
C GLN A 26 -1.16 11.43 -12.87
N VAL A 27 -0.24 10.49 -12.68
CA VAL A 27 -0.32 9.49 -11.61
C VAL A 27 0.97 9.53 -10.80
N LEU A 28 0.85 9.49 -9.48
CA LEU A 28 1.99 9.35 -8.57
C LEU A 28 2.40 7.88 -8.50
N VAL A 29 3.68 7.61 -8.72
CA VAL A 29 4.26 6.27 -8.59
C VAL A 29 5.12 6.23 -7.33
N SER A 30 4.95 5.19 -6.51
CA SER A 30 5.74 4.95 -5.29
C SER A 30 6.01 3.46 -5.14
N THR A 31 7.24 3.13 -4.74
CA THR A 31 7.68 1.75 -4.51
C THR A 31 8.10 1.60 -3.06
N LEU A 32 7.70 0.50 -2.42
CA LEU A 32 8.07 0.16 -1.05
C LEU A 32 8.72 -1.22 -0.99
N LEU A 33 9.44 -1.48 0.10
CA LEU A 33 9.89 -2.81 0.50
C LEU A 33 9.59 -3.06 1.98
N SER A 34 9.43 -4.33 2.35
CA SER A 34 9.26 -4.72 3.74
C SER A 34 10.65 -4.89 4.38
N ILE A 35 11.06 -3.95 5.23
CA ILE A 35 12.39 -3.99 5.88
C ILE A 35 12.55 -5.18 6.84
N LYS A 36 11.44 -5.73 7.34
CA LYS A 36 11.36 -6.94 8.15
C LYS A 36 9.98 -7.56 7.96
N THR A 37 9.92 -8.81 7.48
CA THR A 37 8.66 -9.48 7.14
C THR A 37 8.30 -10.56 8.16
N GLY A 38 7.04 -10.55 8.62
CA GLY A 38 6.48 -11.61 9.46
C GLY A 38 6.78 -11.47 10.96
N ALA A 39 6.34 -12.50 11.71
CA ALA A 39 6.42 -12.57 13.17
C ALA A 39 5.91 -11.31 13.89
N CYS A 40 4.82 -10.71 13.38
CA CYS A 40 4.19 -9.54 13.99
C CYS A 40 3.32 -9.98 15.19
N PRO A 41 3.42 -9.32 16.37
CA PRO A 41 2.66 -9.70 17.56
C PRO A 41 1.17 -9.30 17.49
N GLU A 42 0.85 -8.31 16.64
CA GLU A 42 -0.49 -7.75 16.48
C GLU A 42 -1.49 -8.75 15.88
N ASP A 43 -2.77 -8.58 16.21
CA ASP A 43 -3.86 -9.50 15.80
C ASP A 43 -4.77 -8.92 14.69
N CYS A 44 -4.17 -8.25 13.70
CA CYS A 44 -4.94 -7.71 12.58
C CYS A 44 -5.52 -8.85 11.72
N LYS A 45 -6.85 -9.00 11.69
CA LYS A 45 -7.57 -10.10 11.00
C LYS A 45 -7.29 -10.21 9.49
N TYR A 46 -6.83 -9.13 8.87
CA TYR A 46 -6.53 -9.06 7.44
C TYR A 46 -5.03 -9.18 7.12
N CYS A 47 -4.14 -9.06 8.11
CA CYS A 47 -2.71 -8.93 7.85
C CYS A 47 -2.06 -10.32 7.75
N PRO A 48 -1.38 -10.66 6.64
CA PRO A 48 -0.76 -11.97 6.48
C PRO A 48 0.47 -12.17 7.37
N GLN A 49 1.00 -11.11 7.98
CA GLN A 49 2.25 -11.11 8.76
C GLN A 49 2.03 -11.38 10.26
N SER A 50 0.78 -11.38 10.72
CA SER A 50 0.46 -11.63 12.12
C SER A 50 0.83 -13.07 12.49
N SER A 51 1.62 -13.20 13.56
CA SER A 51 2.01 -14.50 14.14
C SER A 51 0.82 -15.29 14.73
N ARG A 52 -0.36 -14.67 14.80
CA ARG A 52 -1.60 -15.30 15.30
C ARG A 52 -2.27 -16.21 14.27
N TYR A 53 -1.91 -16.11 12.98
CA TYR A 53 -2.52 -16.86 11.88
C TYR A 53 -1.51 -17.68 11.10
N LYS A 54 -1.97 -18.79 10.50
CA LYS A 54 -1.17 -19.61 9.59
C LYS A 54 -1.42 -19.19 8.14
N THR A 55 -0.51 -18.39 7.61
CA THR A 55 -0.64 -17.80 6.26
C THR A 55 0.38 -18.37 5.26
N GLY A 56 1.31 -19.20 5.74
CA GLY A 56 2.40 -19.74 4.92
C GLY A 56 3.50 -18.73 4.59
N LEU A 57 3.46 -17.54 5.21
CA LEU A 57 4.47 -16.51 5.02
C LEU A 57 5.81 -16.93 5.65
N GLU A 58 6.89 -16.85 4.88
CA GLU A 58 8.26 -17.02 5.39
C GLU A 58 8.64 -15.80 6.25
N ALA A 59 9.15 -16.06 7.46
CA ALA A 59 9.57 -15.00 8.36
C ALA A 59 11.02 -14.61 8.07
N GLU A 60 11.23 -13.32 7.78
CA GLU A 60 12.54 -12.76 7.49
C GLU A 60 12.99 -11.86 8.66
N ARG A 61 14.31 -11.82 8.88
CA ARG A 61 14.89 -10.87 9.84
C ARG A 61 14.94 -9.47 9.24
N LEU A 62 15.24 -8.49 10.09
CA LEU A 62 15.48 -7.13 9.65
C LEU A 62 16.62 -7.11 8.62
N MET A 63 16.40 -6.43 7.51
CA MET A 63 17.41 -6.24 6.47
C MET A 63 18.57 -5.37 6.97
N GLU A 64 19.75 -5.61 6.42
CA GLU A 64 20.89 -4.72 6.61
C GLU A 64 20.67 -3.39 5.87
N VAL A 65 21.19 -2.29 6.42
CA VAL A 65 21.02 -0.95 5.85
C VAL A 65 21.45 -0.89 4.39
N GLU A 66 22.56 -1.54 4.03
CA GLU A 66 23.04 -1.59 2.64
C GLU A 66 22.06 -2.29 1.69
N GLN A 67 21.36 -3.34 2.14
CA GLN A 67 20.34 -4.01 1.32
C GLN A 67 19.13 -3.11 1.06
N VAL A 68 18.75 -2.32 2.07
CA VAL A 68 17.67 -1.33 1.96
C VAL A 68 18.08 -0.23 0.98
N LEU A 69 19.27 0.33 1.12
CA LEU A 69 19.79 1.36 0.22
C LEU A 69 19.92 0.85 -1.22
N GLU A 70 20.35 -0.40 -1.41
CA GLU A 70 20.46 -1.01 -2.73
C GLU A 70 19.09 -1.18 -3.41
N SER A 71 18.09 -1.64 -2.66
CA SER A 71 16.72 -1.74 -3.16
C SER A 71 16.13 -0.37 -3.48
N ALA A 72 16.40 0.63 -2.65
CA ALA A 72 15.97 2.00 -2.87
C ALA A 72 16.61 2.62 -4.13
N ARG A 73 17.89 2.36 -4.41
CA ARG A 73 18.56 2.80 -5.65
C ARG A 73 17.90 2.17 -6.89
N LYS A 74 17.59 0.87 -6.84
CA LYS A 74 16.90 0.15 -7.93
C LYS A 74 15.49 0.69 -8.18
N ALA A 75 14.76 1.03 -7.12
CA ALA A 75 13.41 1.56 -7.23
C ALA A 75 13.33 3.00 -7.76
N LYS A 76 14.43 3.75 -7.73
CA LYS A 76 14.51 5.12 -8.28
C LYS A 76 14.75 5.14 -9.79
N ALA A 77 15.37 4.10 -10.35
CA ALA A 77 15.69 3.98 -11.77
C ALA A 77 14.42 3.65 -12.59
#